data_AF-A0A3E3DYM9-F1
#
_entry.id   AF-A0A3E3DYM9-F1
#
_cell.length_a   1.000
_cell.length_b   1.000
_cell.length_c   1.000
_cell.angle_alpha   90.00
_cell.angle_beta   90.00
_cell.angle_gamma   90.00
#
_symmetry.space_group_name_H-M   'P 1'
#
loop_
_entity.id
_entity.type
_entity.pdbx_description
1 polymer ?
#
loop_
_entity_poly.entity_id
_entity_poly.type
_entity_poly.pdbx_seq_one_letter_code
_entity_poly.pdbx_strand_id
1 'polypeptide(L)'
;MRYDYEKILPILIDLMEKYTSKDSSSVPYETAEMLIQGISYCIEENFKDNAIIDRNVNVGFLYENGLNIVNNKVYEAKGIYEDLIIDFEDYDVRNYKDTILKGIPMFFIKYTPKYFPQNNILTLDYPLIKGIPSSKCGIELILYYLKSIKTENEFLRLFNRDVIIDFMEYQFNDYRNLYLDNICFPVLFNTICRFISGNDINSLILSEKDMMNVNSFFRNNSRMEIKNKVRNIINTVISNEMSDYFMTLSDDYAFCFYNKRYGF
;
A
#
# COMPACT_ATOMS: atom_id res chain seq x y z
N MET A 1 -21.67 4.70 12.12
CA MET A 1 -22.97 4.65 12.85
C MET A 1 -23.24 6.05 13.41
N ARG A 2 -24.47 6.61 13.38
CA ARG A 2 -24.72 7.94 13.97
C ARG A 2 -24.85 7.81 15.48
N TYR A 3 -23.79 8.13 16.22
CA TYR A 3 -23.88 8.32 17.67
C TYR A 3 -24.78 9.52 17.96
N ASP A 4 -25.43 9.48 19.12
CA ASP A 4 -26.28 10.57 19.57
C ASP A 4 -25.49 11.88 19.66
N TYR A 5 -25.94 12.89 18.93
CA TYR A 5 -25.23 14.16 18.78
C TYR A 5 -25.02 14.84 20.13
N GLU A 6 -25.96 14.69 21.07
CA GLU A 6 -25.85 15.22 22.43
C GLU A 6 -24.64 14.67 23.18
N LYS A 7 -24.25 13.42 22.89
CA LYS A 7 -23.10 12.77 23.53
C LYS A 7 -21.76 13.15 22.89
N ILE A 8 -21.77 13.54 21.61
CA ILE A 8 -20.58 14.00 20.88
C ILE A 8 -20.30 15.48 21.16
N LEU A 9 -21.35 16.27 21.40
CA LEU A 9 -21.26 17.73 21.52
C LEU A 9 -20.20 18.22 22.53
N PRO A 10 -20.04 17.64 23.74
CA PRO A 10 -18.99 18.06 24.66
C PRO A 10 -17.57 17.87 24.11
N ILE A 11 -17.34 16.78 23.37
CA ILE A 11 -16.05 16.47 22.74
C ILE A 11 -15.79 17.45 21.60
N LEU A 12 -16.82 17.73 20.79
CA LEU A 12 -16.72 18.68 19.68
C LEU A 12 -16.37 20.10 20.17
N ILE A 13 -17.03 20.59 21.22
CA ILE A 13 -16.75 21.91 21.80
C ILE A 13 -15.29 21.99 22.28
N ASP A 14 -14.83 20.99 23.03
CA ASP A 14 -13.44 20.93 23.51
C ASP A 14 -12.43 20.90 22.34
N LEU A 15 -12.70 20.15 21.27
CA LEU A 15 -11.85 20.13 20.08
C LEU A 15 -11.85 21.45 19.33
N MET A 16 -12.99 22.12 19.20
CA MET A 16 -13.11 23.43 18.55
C MET A 16 -12.31 24.50 19.31
N GLU A 17 -12.47 24.57 20.64
CA GLU A 17 -11.71 25.51 21.48
C GLU A 17 -10.20 25.27 21.37
N LYS A 18 -9.77 24.00 21.34
CA LYS A 18 -8.35 23.66 21.19
C LYS A 18 -7.82 23.95 19.78
N TYR A 19 -8.66 23.77 18.75
CA TYR A 19 -8.30 24.04 17.37
C TYR A 19 -8.10 25.54 17.11
N THR A 20 -8.92 26.40 17.70
CA THR A 20 -8.81 27.87 17.59
C THR A 20 -7.79 28.47 18.57
N SER A 21 -7.00 27.65 19.26
CA SER A 21 -6.12 28.11 20.35
C SER A 21 -6.84 28.92 21.44
N LYS A 22 -8.14 28.68 21.61
CA LYS A 22 -9.07 29.42 22.50
C LYS A 22 -9.30 30.88 22.11
N ASP A 23 -8.86 31.32 20.94
CA ASP A 23 -9.05 32.70 20.46
C ASP A 23 -10.47 32.93 19.91
N SER A 24 -11.20 31.85 19.60
CA SER A 24 -12.57 31.90 19.08
C SER A 24 -13.39 30.71 19.58
N SER A 25 -14.67 30.93 19.86
CA SER A 25 -15.65 29.88 20.17
C SER A 25 -16.33 29.31 18.92
N SER A 26 -16.05 29.83 17.73
CA SER A 26 -16.64 29.39 16.46
C SER A 26 -15.59 28.98 15.43
N VAL A 27 -15.94 27.95 14.65
CA VAL A 27 -15.22 27.50 13.46
C VAL A 27 -16.20 27.43 12.29
N PRO A 28 -15.73 27.42 11.02
CA PRO A 28 -16.59 27.18 9.88
C PRO A 28 -17.36 25.86 10.02
N TYR A 29 -18.60 25.81 9.49
CA TYR A 29 -19.45 24.62 9.53
C TYR A 29 -18.73 23.37 8.99
N GLU A 30 -18.00 23.52 7.88
CA GLU A 30 -17.19 22.46 7.27
C GLU A 30 -16.13 21.90 8.25
N THR A 31 -15.46 22.77 9.01
CA THR A 31 -14.49 22.36 10.03
C THR A 31 -15.18 21.58 11.16
N ALA A 32 -16.35 22.02 11.62
CA ALA A 32 -17.11 21.31 12.63
C ALA A 32 -17.56 19.92 12.13
N GLU A 33 -18.01 19.80 10.88
CA GLU A 33 -18.34 18.50 10.28
C GLU A 33 -17.12 17.57 10.19
N MET A 34 -15.96 18.09 9.79
CA MET A 34 -14.72 17.31 9.75
C MET A 34 -14.29 16.83 11.14
N LEU A 35 -14.46 17.65 12.18
CA LEU A 35 -14.20 17.24 13.57
C LEU A 35 -15.16 16.13 14.01
N ILE A 36 -16.45 16.22 13.69
CA ILE A 36 -17.44 15.17 13.99
C ILE A 36 -17.09 13.85 13.30
N GLN A 37 -16.65 13.92 12.04
CA GLN A 37 -16.15 12.75 11.30
C GLN A 37 -14.91 12.16 11.98
N GLY A 38 -13.99 13.01 12.46
CA GLY A 38 -12.81 12.59 13.19
C GLY A 38 -13.12 11.91 14.52
N ILE A 39 -14.08 12.44 15.29
CA ILE A 39 -14.57 11.82 16.51
C ILE A 39 -15.16 10.43 16.19
N SER A 40 -15.99 10.35 15.16
CA SER A 40 -16.60 9.08 14.73
C SER A 40 -15.54 8.05 14.31
N TYR A 41 -14.52 8.49 13.56
CA TYR A 41 -13.38 7.66 13.17
C TYR A 41 -12.70 7.05 14.38
N CYS A 42 -12.29 7.88 15.36
CA CYS A 42 -11.66 7.40 16.60
C CYS A 42 -12.57 6.42 17.35
N ILE A 43 -13.85 6.73 17.52
CA ILE A 43 -14.77 5.83 18.21
C ILE A 43 -14.86 4.48 17.48
N GLU A 44 -14.95 4.46 16.15
CA GLU A 44 -15.05 3.24 15.37
C GLU A 44 -13.80 2.35 15.46
N GLU A 45 -12.61 2.92 15.72
CA GLU A 45 -11.38 2.15 15.98
C GLU A 45 -11.52 1.14 17.13
N ASN A 46 -12.33 1.47 18.14
CA ASN A 46 -12.57 0.59 19.30
C ASN A 46 -13.29 -0.70 18.95
N PHE A 47 -13.87 -0.81 17.75
CA PHE A 47 -14.68 -1.95 17.35
C PHE A 47 -14.09 -2.71 16.15
N LYS A 48 -12.91 -2.28 15.71
CA LYS A 48 -12.11 -3.00 14.71
C LYS A 48 -11.29 -4.08 15.43
N ASP A 49 -10.94 -5.14 14.70
CA ASP A 49 -10.07 -6.25 15.15
C ASP A 49 -10.44 -6.90 16.50
N ASN A 50 -11.51 -7.70 16.52
CA ASN A 50 -11.91 -8.56 17.65
C ASN A 50 -12.05 -7.83 19.01
N ALA A 51 -12.52 -6.59 19.01
CA ALA A 51 -12.65 -5.82 20.23
C ALA A 51 -13.70 -6.38 21.20
N ILE A 52 -13.33 -6.42 22.48
CA ILE A 52 -14.14 -6.90 23.62
C ILE A 52 -14.93 -5.74 24.28
N ILE A 53 -14.72 -4.50 23.82
CA ILE A 53 -15.32 -3.31 24.43
C ILE A 53 -16.83 -3.27 24.14
N ASP A 54 -17.63 -3.16 25.21
CA ASP A 54 -19.07 -2.96 25.10
C ASP A 54 -19.36 -1.60 24.43
N ARG A 55 -20.24 -1.62 23.42
CA ARG A 55 -20.68 -0.43 22.68
C ARG A 55 -21.49 0.55 23.54
N ASN A 56 -21.96 0.14 24.71
CA ASN A 56 -22.71 0.97 25.64
C ASN A 56 -21.83 1.84 26.56
N VAL A 57 -20.51 1.74 26.46
CA VAL A 57 -19.56 2.56 27.23
C VAL A 57 -19.71 4.05 26.86
N ASN A 58 -19.34 4.93 27.80
CA ASN A 58 -19.37 6.38 27.61
C ASN A 58 -18.61 6.83 26.35
N VAL A 59 -19.22 7.71 25.56
CA VAL A 59 -18.68 8.19 24.26
C VAL A 59 -17.36 8.93 24.40
N GLY A 60 -17.16 9.70 25.48
CA GLY A 60 -15.87 10.35 25.76
C GLY A 60 -14.75 9.36 25.97
N PHE A 61 -15.01 8.27 26.72
CA PHE A 61 -14.04 7.19 26.87
C PHE A 61 -13.73 6.49 25.54
N LEU A 62 -14.75 6.18 24.74
CA LEU A 62 -14.56 5.56 23.42
C LEU A 62 -13.73 6.46 22.51
N TYR A 63 -13.98 7.77 22.51
CA TYR A 63 -13.19 8.72 21.74
C TYR A 63 -11.71 8.73 22.18
N GLU A 64 -11.43 8.87 23.48
CA GLU A 64 -10.06 8.93 24.00
C GLU A 64 -9.30 7.61 23.76
N ASN A 65 -9.93 6.46 24.02
CA ASN A 65 -9.32 5.16 23.73
C ASN A 65 -9.09 4.98 22.23
N GLY A 66 -10.06 5.38 21.41
CA GLY A 66 -9.96 5.41 19.96
C GLY A 66 -8.78 6.25 19.46
N LEU A 67 -8.63 7.47 19.99
CA LEU A 67 -7.52 8.35 19.67
C LEU A 67 -6.16 7.72 20.04
N ASN A 68 -6.08 7.01 21.16
CA ASN A 68 -4.89 6.26 21.54
C ASN A 68 -4.57 5.13 20.53
N ILE A 69 -5.59 4.40 20.05
CA ILE A 69 -5.41 3.39 18.99
C ILE A 69 -4.87 4.05 17.71
N VAL A 70 -5.44 5.18 17.28
CA VAL A 70 -4.96 5.94 16.12
C VAL A 70 -3.50 6.34 16.31
N ASN A 71 -3.13 6.90 17.46
CA ASN A 71 -1.74 7.29 17.75
C ASN A 71 -0.79 6.09 17.74
N ASN A 72 -1.19 4.95 18.27
CA ASN A 72 -0.39 3.72 18.22
C ASN A 72 -0.15 3.27 16.77
N LYS A 73 -1.18 3.33 15.90
CA LYS A 73 -1.03 3.07 14.46
C LYS A 73 -0.08 4.07 13.80
N VAL A 74 -0.05 5.33 14.24
CA VAL A 74 0.92 6.33 13.75
C VAL A 74 2.35 5.94 14.12
N TYR A 75 2.59 5.55 15.38
CA TYR A 75 3.91 5.09 15.82
C TYR A 75 4.35 3.83 15.07
N GLU A 76 3.44 2.87 14.87
CA GLU A 76 3.72 1.66 14.10
C GLU A 76 4.08 1.99 12.64
N ALA A 77 3.28 2.83 11.96
CA ALA A 77 3.55 3.25 10.59
C ALA A 77 4.89 3.97 10.48
N LYS A 78 5.22 4.83 11.45
CA LYS A 78 6.49 5.53 11.50
C LYS A 78 7.66 4.56 11.68
N GLY A 79 7.55 3.58 12.56
CA GLY A 79 8.59 2.55 12.74
C GLY A 79 8.83 1.74 11.46
N ILE A 80 7.75 1.33 10.76
CA ILE A 80 7.87 0.64 9.47
C ILE A 80 8.57 1.53 8.43
N TYR A 81 8.25 2.83 8.40
CA TYR A 81 8.88 3.77 7.48
C TYR A 81 10.38 3.97 7.79
N GLU A 82 10.72 4.11 9.07
CA GLU A 82 12.11 4.24 9.52
C GLU A 82 12.93 3.00 9.16
N ASP A 83 12.38 1.80 9.33
CA ASP A 83 13.03 0.56 8.89
C ASP A 83 13.17 0.51 7.36
N LEU A 84 12.12 0.88 6.62
CA LEU A 84 12.09 0.85 5.16
C LEU A 84 13.17 1.76 4.55
N ILE A 85 13.38 2.94 5.12
CA ILE A 85 14.23 3.98 4.50
C ILE A 85 15.74 3.67 4.60
N ILE A 86 16.15 2.75 5.48
CA ILE A 86 17.57 2.44 5.74
C ILE A 86 18.28 1.95 4.47
N ASP A 87 17.63 1.04 3.73
CA ASP A 87 18.16 0.41 2.52
C ASP A 87 17.23 0.63 1.32
N PHE A 88 16.52 1.77 1.30
CA PHE A 88 15.54 2.05 0.26
C PHE A 88 16.20 2.36 -1.09
N GLU A 89 15.78 1.64 -2.13
CA GLU A 89 16.13 1.90 -3.52
C GLU A 89 14.89 2.30 -4.30
N ASP A 90 14.99 3.41 -5.04
CA ASP A 90 13.90 3.91 -5.88
C ASP A 90 13.94 3.40 -7.32
N TYR A 91 15.04 2.75 -7.72
CA TYR A 91 15.29 2.21 -9.07
C TYR A 91 15.09 3.24 -10.19
N ASP A 92 15.29 4.52 -9.88
CA ASP A 92 14.99 5.69 -10.71
C ASP A 92 13.50 5.83 -11.13
N VAL A 93 12.59 5.15 -10.44
CA VAL A 93 11.15 5.27 -10.70
C VAL A 93 10.58 6.47 -9.95
N ARG A 94 10.18 7.49 -10.71
CA ARG A 94 9.84 8.82 -10.19
C ARG A 94 8.73 8.79 -9.13
N ASN A 95 7.58 8.18 -9.43
CA ASN A 95 6.45 8.19 -8.50
C ASN A 95 6.70 7.33 -7.26
N TYR A 96 7.52 6.28 -7.36
CA TYR A 96 7.98 5.51 -6.21
C TYR A 96 8.88 6.37 -5.31
N LYS A 97 9.89 7.01 -5.90
CA LYS A 97 10.78 7.96 -5.20
C LYS A 97 10.01 9.09 -4.52
N ASP A 98 9.16 9.79 -5.27
CA ASP A 98 8.45 10.97 -4.78
C ASP A 98 7.46 10.59 -3.66
N THR A 99 6.75 9.46 -3.79
CA THR A 99 5.82 9.00 -2.75
C THR A 99 6.56 8.65 -1.47
N ILE A 100 7.64 7.85 -1.54
CA ILE A 100 8.33 7.33 -0.35
C ILE A 100 9.26 8.38 0.29
N LEU A 101 10.02 9.14 -0.50
CA LEU A 101 11.02 10.08 0.02
C LEU A 101 10.46 11.47 0.35
N LYS A 102 9.30 11.85 -0.23
CA LYS A 102 8.70 13.19 -0.02
C LYS A 102 7.30 13.09 0.56
N GLY A 103 6.44 12.27 -0.04
CA GLY A 103 5.04 12.14 0.33
C GLY A 103 4.85 11.64 1.77
N ILE A 104 5.44 10.48 2.10
CA ILE A 104 5.30 9.85 3.42
C ILE A 104 5.88 10.72 4.56
N PRO A 105 7.10 11.30 4.46
CA PRO A 105 7.58 12.25 5.47
C PRO A 105 6.65 13.44 5.68
N MET A 106 6.15 14.02 4.58
CA MET A 106 5.24 15.15 4.64
C MET A 106 3.90 14.79 5.30
N PHE A 107 3.41 13.57 5.10
CA PHE A 107 2.27 13.04 5.82
C PHE A 107 2.52 13.06 7.33
N PHE A 108 3.63 12.49 7.82
CA PHE A 108 3.93 12.47 9.26
C PHE A 108 4.10 13.86 9.88
N ILE A 109 4.55 14.85 9.11
CA ILE A 109 4.66 16.24 9.56
C ILE A 109 3.28 16.92 9.67
N LYS A 110 2.39 16.67 8.70
CA LYS A 110 1.11 17.39 8.57
C LYS A 110 -0.07 16.67 9.19
N TYR A 111 0.03 15.36 9.42
CA TYR A 111 -1.07 14.57 9.94
C TYR A 111 -1.36 14.93 11.39
N THR A 112 -2.61 15.30 11.67
CA THR A 112 -3.07 15.71 13.00
C THR A 112 -4.14 14.73 13.50
N PRO A 113 -3.75 13.59 14.12
CA PRO A 113 -4.67 12.54 14.56
C PRO A 113 -5.80 13.04 15.46
N LYS A 114 -5.52 14.06 16.28
CA LYS A 114 -6.49 14.62 17.22
C LYS A 114 -7.66 15.32 16.54
N TYR A 115 -7.40 16.01 15.43
CA TYR A 115 -8.39 16.88 14.77
C TYR A 115 -8.97 16.23 13.52
N PHE A 116 -8.12 15.65 12.67
CA PHE A 116 -8.52 15.12 11.38
C PHE A 116 -7.94 13.72 11.13
N PRO A 117 -8.21 12.74 12.01
CA PRO A 117 -7.64 11.40 11.90
C PRO A 117 -8.05 10.70 10.60
N GLN A 118 -9.19 11.03 10.01
CA GLN A 118 -9.68 10.46 8.75
C GLN A 118 -8.94 10.97 7.49
N ASN A 119 -8.14 12.03 7.60
CA ASN A 119 -7.50 12.66 6.45
C ASN A 119 -6.19 11.95 6.07
N ASN A 120 -6.12 11.43 4.85
CA ASN A 120 -4.90 10.83 4.31
C ASN A 120 -3.83 11.86 3.95
N ILE A 121 -4.22 13.09 3.53
CA ILE A 121 -3.34 14.21 3.16
C ILE A 121 -2.39 13.91 1.96
N LEU A 122 -2.33 12.66 1.49
CA LEU A 122 -1.41 12.16 0.48
C LEU A 122 -2.19 11.42 -0.62
N THR A 123 -1.77 11.61 -1.87
CA THR A 123 -2.38 11.01 -3.08
C THR A 123 -1.93 9.59 -3.35
N LEU A 124 -0.77 9.19 -2.82
CA LEU A 124 -0.16 7.86 -3.00
C LEU A 124 0.05 7.52 -4.48
N ASP A 125 0.80 8.37 -5.19
CA ASP A 125 0.97 8.30 -6.64
C ASP A 125 1.67 7.02 -7.14
N TYR A 126 2.35 6.29 -6.25
CA TYR A 126 2.85 4.94 -6.55
C TYR A 126 1.81 3.88 -6.15
N PRO A 127 1.24 3.12 -7.12
CA PRO A 127 0.20 2.15 -6.85
C PRO A 127 0.76 0.87 -6.22
N LEU A 128 -0.06 0.18 -5.43
CA LEU A 128 0.25 -1.13 -4.85
C LEU A 128 -0.24 -2.27 -5.75
N ILE A 129 0.44 -3.42 -5.73
CA ILE A 129 -0.05 -4.64 -6.39
C ILE A 129 -1.47 -5.04 -5.94
N LYS A 130 -1.76 -4.94 -4.64
CA LYS A 130 -3.09 -5.25 -4.09
C LYS A 130 -4.12 -4.13 -4.27
N GLY A 131 -3.69 -3.00 -4.84
CA GLY A 131 -4.48 -1.77 -4.89
C GLY A 131 -4.67 -1.13 -3.52
N ILE A 132 -5.35 0.02 -3.51
CA ILE A 132 -5.71 0.75 -2.31
C ILE A 132 -7.16 0.42 -1.92
N PRO A 133 -7.42 -0.18 -0.73
CA PRO A 133 -8.77 -0.49 -0.30
C PRO A 133 -9.59 0.79 -0.06
N SER A 134 -10.75 0.89 -0.70
CA SER A 134 -11.67 2.04 -0.54
C SER A 134 -12.25 2.18 0.87
N SER A 135 -12.17 1.13 1.69
CA SER A 135 -12.63 1.12 3.07
C SER A 135 -11.63 1.69 4.08
N LYS A 136 -10.40 2.02 3.65
CA LYS A 136 -9.36 2.56 4.54
C LYS A 136 -9.12 4.04 4.29
N CYS A 137 -8.95 4.80 5.37
CA CYS A 137 -8.53 6.19 5.35
C CYS A 137 -7.74 6.53 6.63
N GLY A 138 -7.28 7.78 6.73
CA GLY A 138 -6.36 8.23 7.74
C GLY A 138 -5.08 7.40 7.80
N ILE A 139 -4.64 7.19 9.04
CA ILE A 139 -3.46 6.38 9.33
C ILE A 139 -3.63 4.91 8.94
N GLU A 140 -4.85 4.36 8.92
CA GLU A 140 -5.06 2.96 8.51
C GLU A 140 -4.67 2.73 7.06
N LEU A 141 -4.95 3.70 6.19
CA LEU A 141 -4.52 3.62 4.79
C LEU A 141 -2.99 3.68 4.71
N ILE A 142 -2.36 4.63 5.39
CA ILE A 142 -0.90 4.79 5.34
C ILE A 142 -0.18 3.58 5.94
N LEU A 143 -0.69 3.01 7.03
CA LEU A 143 -0.16 1.80 7.63
C LEU A 143 -0.28 0.59 6.70
N TYR A 144 -1.45 0.40 6.07
CA TYR A 144 -1.64 -0.62 5.04
C TYR A 144 -0.68 -0.44 3.86
N TYR A 145 -0.52 0.81 3.43
CA TYR A 145 0.36 1.17 2.33
C TYR A 145 1.81 0.83 2.65
N LEU A 146 2.34 1.28 3.79
CA LEU A 146 3.72 1.04 4.19
C LEU A 146 4.03 -0.44 4.42
N LYS A 147 3.09 -1.21 5.00
CA LYS A 147 3.24 -2.68 5.11
C LYS A 147 3.37 -3.32 3.72
N SER A 148 2.55 -2.88 2.77
CA SER A 148 2.58 -3.39 1.40
C SER A 148 3.87 -3.00 0.68
N ILE A 149 4.31 -1.74 0.81
CA ILE A 149 5.58 -1.27 0.25
C ILE A 149 6.77 -1.99 0.87
N LYS A 150 6.74 -2.32 2.17
CA LYS A 150 7.81 -3.10 2.80
C LYS A 150 7.94 -4.48 2.14
N THR A 151 6.83 -5.19 1.94
CA THR A 151 6.82 -6.48 1.23
C THR A 151 7.31 -6.35 -0.22
N GLU A 152 6.90 -5.30 -0.92
CA GLU A 152 7.38 -5.04 -2.29
C GLU A 152 8.87 -4.73 -2.34
N ASN A 153 9.36 -3.90 -1.41
CA ASN A 153 10.77 -3.55 -1.30
C ASN A 153 11.61 -4.78 -0.97
N GLU A 154 11.19 -5.63 -0.04
CA GLU A 154 11.85 -6.89 0.30
C GLU A 154 11.98 -7.81 -0.91
N PHE A 155 10.95 -7.89 -1.76
CA PHE A 155 11.01 -8.63 -3.03
C PHE A 155 12.00 -8.01 -4.02
N LEU A 156 11.95 -6.70 -4.25
CA LEU A 156 12.85 -6.02 -5.18
C LEU A 156 14.32 -6.11 -4.75
N ARG A 157 14.58 -6.14 -3.44
CA ARG A 157 15.93 -6.31 -2.87
C ARG A 157 16.56 -7.69 -3.11
N LEU A 158 15.80 -8.66 -3.62
CA LEU A 158 16.37 -9.94 -4.07
C LEU A 158 17.24 -9.78 -5.33
N PHE A 159 17.13 -8.66 -6.03
CA PHE A 159 17.85 -8.36 -7.25
C PHE A 159 18.90 -7.29 -7.01
N ASN A 160 20.00 -7.35 -7.76
CA ASN A 160 20.92 -6.23 -7.83
C ASN A 160 20.21 -5.02 -8.46
N ARG A 161 20.47 -3.83 -7.92
CA ARG A 161 19.90 -2.55 -8.39
C ARG A 161 19.98 -2.39 -9.90
N ASP A 162 21.15 -2.65 -10.47
CA ASP A 162 21.41 -2.48 -11.91
C ASP A 162 20.57 -3.44 -12.77
N VAL A 163 20.26 -4.65 -12.27
CA VAL A 163 19.40 -5.60 -12.99
C VAL A 163 17.98 -5.05 -13.16
N ILE A 164 17.45 -4.38 -12.14
CA ILE A 164 16.13 -3.75 -12.21
C ILE A 164 16.20 -2.51 -13.12
N ILE A 165 17.22 -1.66 -12.98
CA ILE A 165 17.36 -0.45 -13.80
C ILE A 165 17.50 -0.80 -15.29
N ASP A 166 18.39 -1.71 -15.65
CA ASP A 166 18.60 -2.16 -17.03
C ASP A 166 17.31 -2.74 -17.61
N PHE A 167 16.56 -3.49 -16.81
CA PHE A 167 15.29 -4.05 -17.22
C PHE A 167 14.21 -2.97 -17.44
N MET A 168 14.09 -2.01 -16.52
CA MET A 168 13.12 -0.91 -16.65
C MET A 168 13.46 -0.02 -17.86
N GLU A 169 14.74 0.24 -18.11
CA GLU A 169 15.21 1.01 -19.27
C GLU A 169 14.97 0.27 -20.60
N TYR A 170 15.13 -1.06 -20.61
CA TYR A 170 14.79 -1.91 -21.75
C TYR A 170 13.28 -1.94 -22.02
N GLN A 171 12.46 -2.04 -20.97
CA GLN A 171 11.03 -2.28 -21.08
C GLN A 171 10.23 -0.99 -21.35
N PHE A 172 10.63 0.14 -20.76
CA PHE A 172 9.86 1.37 -20.74
C PHE A 172 10.72 2.54 -21.23
N ASN A 173 10.35 3.11 -22.39
CA ASN A 173 11.01 4.30 -22.88
C ASN A 173 10.75 5.50 -21.95
N ASP A 174 11.80 6.23 -21.57
CA ASP A 174 11.75 7.40 -20.69
C ASP A 174 11.13 7.15 -19.29
N TYR A 175 11.23 5.91 -18.79
CA TYR A 175 10.59 5.46 -17.54
C TYR A 175 10.92 6.33 -16.32
N ARG A 176 12.13 6.92 -16.30
CA ARG A 176 12.61 7.81 -15.22
C ARG A 176 11.79 9.10 -15.09
N ASN A 177 11.10 9.53 -16.15
CA ASN A 177 10.28 10.75 -16.16
C ASN A 177 8.78 10.47 -16.07
N LEU A 178 8.36 9.22 -16.27
CA LEU A 178 6.97 8.78 -16.26
C LEU A 178 6.47 8.43 -14.86
N TYR A 179 5.15 8.53 -14.68
CA TYR A 179 4.45 7.89 -13.56
C TYR A 179 4.11 6.48 -14.01
N LEU A 180 4.79 5.49 -13.42
CA LEU A 180 4.61 4.09 -13.78
C LEU A 180 3.66 3.39 -12.84
N ASP A 181 3.11 2.27 -13.32
CA ASP A 181 2.49 1.28 -12.45
C ASP A 181 3.53 0.62 -11.54
N ASN A 182 3.09 -0.33 -10.73
CA ASN A 182 3.91 -0.98 -9.72
C ASN A 182 5.11 -1.74 -10.32
N ILE A 183 6.31 -1.49 -9.81
CA ILE A 183 7.59 -2.05 -10.31
C ILE A 183 7.62 -3.59 -10.16
N CYS A 184 7.00 -4.13 -9.11
CA CYS A 184 7.03 -5.56 -8.86
C CYS A 184 6.27 -6.35 -9.92
N PHE A 185 5.28 -5.75 -10.59
CA PHE A 185 4.48 -6.43 -11.60
C PHE A 185 5.33 -6.96 -12.77
N PRO A 186 6.07 -6.11 -13.51
CA PRO A 186 6.93 -6.57 -14.59
C PRO A 186 8.14 -7.38 -14.07
N VAL A 187 8.71 -7.03 -12.91
CA VAL A 187 9.87 -7.74 -12.33
C VAL A 187 9.52 -9.19 -12.00
N LEU A 188 8.41 -9.43 -11.30
CA LEU A 188 8.00 -10.80 -10.95
C LEU A 188 7.54 -11.58 -12.19
N PHE A 189 6.86 -10.95 -13.15
CA PHE A 189 6.48 -11.61 -14.39
C PHE A 189 7.71 -12.13 -15.15
N ASN A 190 8.74 -11.29 -15.31
CA ASN A 190 9.97 -11.70 -15.98
C ASN A 190 10.77 -12.71 -15.16
N THR A 191 10.75 -12.62 -13.83
CA THR A 191 11.32 -13.65 -12.94
C THR A 191 10.71 -15.03 -13.20
N ILE A 192 9.39 -15.11 -13.36
CA ILE A 192 8.69 -16.36 -13.72
C ILE A 192 9.14 -16.85 -15.10
N CYS A 193 9.28 -15.97 -16.10
CA CYS A 193 9.76 -16.34 -17.43
C CYS A 193 11.18 -16.91 -17.39
N ARG A 194 12.08 -16.29 -16.60
CA ARG A 194 13.46 -16.75 -16.41
C ARG A 194 13.50 -18.11 -15.72
N PHE A 195 12.69 -18.30 -14.67
CA PHE A 195 12.53 -19.57 -13.97
C PHE A 195 12.08 -20.69 -14.92
N ILE A 196 11.03 -20.47 -15.73
CA ILE A 196 10.54 -21.46 -16.71
C ILE A 196 11.61 -21.80 -17.74
N SER A 197 12.44 -20.83 -18.12
CA SER A 197 13.51 -21.01 -19.10
C SER A 197 14.76 -21.67 -18.52
N GLY A 198 14.82 -21.88 -17.20
CA GLY A 198 15.96 -22.45 -16.49
C GLY A 198 17.18 -21.52 -16.44
N ASN A 199 16.98 -20.21 -16.62
CA ASN A 199 18.06 -19.23 -16.58
C ASN A 199 18.12 -18.52 -15.23
N ASP A 200 19.27 -17.93 -14.93
CA ASP A 200 19.44 -17.10 -13.74
C ASP A 200 18.67 -15.76 -13.82
N ILE A 201 18.57 -15.11 -12.66
CA ILE A 201 17.96 -13.79 -12.46
C ILE A 201 18.98 -12.65 -12.51
N ASN A 202 20.20 -12.89 -13.01
CA ASN A 202 21.20 -11.83 -13.21
C ASN A 202 20.80 -10.88 -14.35
N SER A 203 19.79 -11.24 -15.13
CA SER A 203 19.09 -10.35 -16.05
C SER A 203 17.61 -10.72 -16.13
N LEU A 204 16.75 -9.70 -16.14
CA LEU A 204 15.31 -9.86 -16.35
C LEU A 204 14.90 -9.66 -17.82
N ILE A 205 15.84 -9.31 -18.70
CA ILE A 205 15.58 -9.14 -20.13
C ILE A 205 15.43 -10.53 -20.76
N LEU A 206 14.32 -10.75 -21.47
CA LEU A 206 14.00 -12.04 -22.07
C LEU A 206 14.54 -12.13 -23.50
N SER A 207 15.27 -13.20 -23.79
CA SER A 207 15.66 -13.53 -25.16
C SER A 207 14.50 -14.17 -25.94
N GLU A 208 14.62 -14.25 -27.27
CA GLU A 208 13.66 -15.01 -28.09
C GLU A 208 13.54 -16.47 -27.66
N LYS A 209 14.65 -17.09 -27.25
CA LYS A 209 14.66 -18.46 -26.75
C LYS A 209 13.87 -18.59 -25.46
N ASP A 210 13.97 -17.61 -24.55
CA ASP A 210 13.20 -17.60 -23.30
C ASP A 210 11.71 -17.51 -23.59
N MET A 211 11.32 -16.61 -24.49
CA MET A 211 9.94 -16.48 -24.94
C MET A 211 9.41 -17.77 -25.59
N MET A 212 10.23 -18.47 -26.39
CA MET A 212 9.86 -19.76 -26.96
C MET A 212 9.65 -20.84 -25.88
N ASN A 213 10.53 -20.90 -24.88
CA ASN A 213 10.41 -21.83 -23.75
C ASN A 213 9.12 -21.58 -22.96
N VAL A 214 8.84 -20.32 -22.61
CA VAL A 214 7.62 -19.93 -21.89
C VAL A 214 6.36 -20.27 -22.69
N ASN A 215 6.34 -19.94 -23.98
CA ASN A 215 5.21 -20.28 -24.87
C ASN A 215 5.00 -21.80 -24.98
N SER A 216 6.09 -22.58 -25.01
CA SER A 216 6.01 -24.04 -25.03
C SER A 216 5.50 -24.61 -23.71
N PHE A 217 5.93 -24.05 -22.58
CA PHE A 217 5.55 -24.49 -21.23
C PHE A 217 4.05 -24.36 -20.94
N PHE A 218 3.41 -23.32 -21.49
CA PHE A 218 1.97 -23.07 -21.37
C PHE A 218 1.16 -23.54 -22.59
N ARG A 219 1.79 -24.23 -23.54
CA ARG A 219 1.11 -24.67 -24.77
C ARG A 219 -0.07 -25.58 -24.44
N ASN A 220 -1.22 -25.29 -25.05
CA ASN A 220 -2.50 -25.99 -24.86
C ASN A 220 -3.08 -25.91 -23.44
N ASN A 221 -2.54 -25.05 -22.57
CA ASN A 221 -3.16 -24.85 -21.26
C ASN A 221 -4.33 -23.87 -21.31
N SER A 222 -5.37 -24.18 -20.56
CA SER A 222 -6.44 -23.22 -20.28
C SER A 222 -5.93 -22.10 -19.36
N ARG A 223 -6.60 -20.94 -19.35
CA ARG A 223 -6.24 -19.84 -18.45
C ARG A 223 -6.21 -20.27 -16.97
N MET A 224 -7.11 -21.17 -16.56
CA MET A 224 -7.14 -21.71 -15.19
C MET A 224 -5.91 -22.60 -14.90
N GLU A 225 -5.49 -23.43 -15.84
CA GLU A 225 -4.28 -24.25 -15.69
C GLU A 225 -3.02 -23.39 -15.63
N ILE A 226 -2.94 -22.35 -16.48
CA ILE A 226 -1.85 -21.37 -16.45
C ILE A 226 -1.81 -20.68 -15.08
N LYS A 227 -2.96 -20.21 -14.57
CA LYS A 227 -3.06 -19.60 -13.24
C LYS A 227 -2.51 -20.53 -12.16
N ASN A 228 -2.91 -21.79 -12.15
CA ASN A 228 -2.44 -22.76 -11.15
C ASN A 228 -0.93 -23.01 -11.26
N LYS A 229 -0.39 -23.13 -12.48
CA LYS A 229 1.05 -23.23 -12.70
C LYS A 229 1.79 -21.98 -12.21
N VAL A 230 1.29 -20.78 -12.52
CA VAL A 230 1.86 -19.50 -12.05
C VAL A 230 1.87 -19.44 -10.53
N ARG A 231 0.78 -19.80 -9.85
CA ARG A 231 0.72 -19.84 -8.38
C ARG A 231 1.79 -20.77 -7.80
N ASN A 232 1.97 -21.95 -8.38
CA ASN A 232 3.01 -22.88 -7.93
C ASN A 232 4.41 -22.31 -8.10
N ILE A 233 4.66 -21.59 -9.20
CA ILE A 233 5.96 -20.94 -9.44
C ILE A 233 6.16 -19.78 -8.44
N ILE A 234 5.15 -18.95 -8.18
CA ILE A 234 5.22 -17.86 -7.18
C ILE A 234 5.63 -18.42 -5.82
N ASN A 235 5.00 -19.52 -5.37
CA ASN A 235 5.37 -20.20 -4.11
C ASN A 235 6.80 -20.78 -4.11
N THR A 236 7.38 -21.00 -5.29
CA THR A 236 8.73 -21.56 -5.42
C THR A 236 9.79 -20.46 -5.44
N VAL A 237 9.50 -19.32 -6.08
CA VAL A 237 10.47 -18.23 -6.31
C VAL A 237 10.38 -17.11 -5.28
N ILE A 238 9.28 -17.06 -4.50
CA ILE A 238 9.06 -16.07 -3.44
C ILE A 238 8.92 -16.80 -2.10
N SER A 239 9.40 -16.18 -1.02
CA SER A 239 9.23 -16.71 0.33
C SER A 239 7.74 -16.84 0.72
N ASN A 240 7.43 -17.76 1.63
CA ASN A 240 6.05 -17.97 2.10
C ASN A 240 5.41 -16.70 2.67
N GLU A 241 6.20 -15.82 3.31
CA GLU A 241 5.71 -14.58 3.92
C GLU A 241 5.22 -13.56 2.88
N MET A 242 5.90 -13.48 1.73
CA MET A 242 5.56 -12.56 0.65
C MET A 242 4.60 -13.16 -0.38
N SER A 243 4.48 -14.50 -0.45
CA SER A 243 3.68 -15.19 -1.47
C SER A 243 2.21 -14.74 -1.45
N ASP A 244 1.60 -14.62 -0.27
CA ASP A 244 0.22 -14.14 -0.13
C ASP A 244 0.03 -12.71 -0.67
N TYR A 245 1.09 -11.92 -0.74
CA TYR A 245 1.07 -10.60 -1.36
C TYR A 245 0.95 -10.70 -2.88
N PHE A 246 1.87 -11.43 -3.51
CA PHE A 246 1.98 -11.51 -4.97
C PHE A 246 1.02 -12.50 -5.63
N MET A 247 0.40 -13.41 -4.86
CA MET A 247 -0.58 -14.37 -5.36
C MET A 247 -1.78 -13.73 -6.06
N THR A 248 -2.09 -12.47 -5.77
CA THR A 248 -3.15 -11.71 -6.44
C THR A 248 -2.87 -11.51 -7.92
N LEU A 249 -1.60 -11.49 -8.34
CA LEU A 249 -1.18 -11.33 -9.74
C LEU A 249 -1.39 -12.58 -10.59
N SER A 250 -1.73 -13.72 -9.98
CA SER A 250 -1.85 -14.98 -10.72
C SER A 250 -2.89 -14.94 -11.84
N ASP A 251 -3.98 -14.18 -11.68
CA ASP A 251 -5.02 -13.99 -12.71
C ASP A 251 -4.56 -13.11 -13.87
N ASP A 252 -3.80 -12.05 -13.56
CA ASP A 252 -3.25 -11.11 -14.53
C ASP A 252 -2.14 -11.74 -15.35
N TYR A 253 -1.23 -12.46 -14.69
CA TYR A 253 -0.18 -13.22 -15.36
C TYR A 253 -0.75 -14.34 -16.22
N ALA A 254 -1.77 -15.05 -15.74
CA ALA A 254 -2.45 -16.05 -16.55
C ALA A 254 -3.09 -15.44 -17.79
N PHE A 255 -3.63 -14.22 -17.70
CA PHE A 255 -4.12 -13.48 -18.85
C PHE A 255 -2.98 -13.12 -19.82
N CYS A 256 -1.86 -12.60 -19.33
CA CYS A 256 -0.71 -12.23 -20.16
C CYS A 256 -0.14 -13.45 -20.90
N PHE A 257 0.14 -14.55 -20.20
CA PHE A 257 0.68 -15.78 -20.80
C PHE A 257 -0.29 -16.42 -21.79
N TYR A 258 -1.59 -16.48 -21.48
CA TYR A 258 -2.60 -17.04 -22.39
C TYR A 258 -2.67 -16.25 -23.71
N ASN A 259 -2.56 -14.93 -23.64
CA ASN A 259 -2.62 -14.04 -24.81
C ASN A 259 -1.25 -13.72 -25.42
N LYS A 260 -0.16 -14.33 -24.91
CA LYS A 260 1.22 -14.08 -25.34
C LYS A 260 1.62 -12.61 -25.29
N ARG A 261 1.16 -11.88 -24.28
CA ARG A 261 1.52 -10.48 -24.02
C ARG A 261 2.68 -10.44 -23.03
N TYR A 262 3.86 -10.12 -23.54
CA TYR A 262 5.11 -10.05 -22.76
C TYR A 262 5.65 -8.62 -22.61
N GLY A 263 5.01 -7.64 -23.25
CA GLY A 263 5.31 -6.22 -23.09
C GLY A 263 4.27 -5.55 -22.20
N PHE A 264 4.74 -4.63 -21.37
CA PHE A 264 3.98 -3.78 -20.45
C PHE A 264 4.03 -2.32 -20.92
#